data_AF-A0A645BLD0-F1
#
_entry.id   AF-A0A645BLD0-F1
#
_cell.length_a   1.000
_cell.length_b   1.000
_cell.length_c   1.000
_cell.angle_alpha   90.00
_cell.angle_beta   90.00
_cell.angle_gamma   90.00
#
_symmetry.space_group_name_H-M   'P 1'
#
loop_
_entity.id
_entity.type
_entity.pdbx_description
1 polymer ?
#
loop_
_entity_poly.entity_id
_entity_poly.type
_entity_poly.pdbx_seq_one_letter_code
_entity_poly.pdbx_strand_id
1 'polypeptide(L)'
;MAVLGLVGYFAAEMLLQKSFHILKRSWKGSVALAAALILACVALELDIPGVERRVPVAEEVQSVEFRLYGQDSVYGDSEDPEMIDRFLTLHQMLVEERPTDSNWDEDALYGSVNLDYTLKNGAHLRRNYSFTISPSEIEAHAALAEQLTELARDREVWQAYMEERFEPGRLMTVEMYLDSENRTLTFEGDTAREILAALKKDIEAGHAGAYTFDSEGWQANTYSTNLSFYYRTPEDTGNGAYYNGSSYSEDVRFSKDYTYLLAALEKAGVDTEDLMTYQKYYDGDYEKYGKEVYYKNQYTEEIQAIPVPDDLTPEIASGDAAVIGGADGPTAVYVG
;
A
#
# COMPACT_ATOMS: atom_id res chain seq x y z
N MET A 1 9.21 -14.11 -24.86
CA MET A 1 10.26 -14.76 -24.04
C MET A 1 10.99 -15.90 -24.73
N ALA A 2 10.32 -16.98 -25.18
CA ALA A 2 11.00 -18.14 -25.79
C ALA A 2 11.80 -17.83 -27.07
N VAL A 3 11.32 -16.92 -27.92
CA VAL A 3 12.01 -16.50 -29.15
C VAL A 3 13.29 -15.73 -28.85
N LEU A 4 13.26 -14.81 -27.88
CA LEU A 4 14.44 -14.07 -27.42
C LEU A 4 15.47 -14.98 -26.75
N GLY A 5 15.04 -15.97 -25.97
CA GLY A 5 15.93 -16.98 -25.39
C GLY A 5 16.62 -17.85 -26.45
N LEU A 6 15.89 -18.24 -27.51
CA LEU A 6 16.46 -18.96 -28.65
C LEU A 6 17.47 -18.09 -29.42
N VAL A 7 17.16 -16.82 -29.67
CA VAL A 7 18.06 -15.88 -30.33
C VAL A 7 19.34 -15.66 -29.51
N GLY A 8 19.22 -15.51 -28.19
CA GLY A 8 20.36 -15.39 -27.28
C GLY A 8 21.25 -16.63 -27.26
N TYR A 9 20.66 -17.84 -27.25
CA TYR A 9 21.42 -19.09 -27.32
C TYR A 9 22.22 -19.21 -28.62
N PHE A 10 21.58 -18.99 -29.77
CA PHE A 10 22.26 -19.09 -31.06
C PHE A 10 23.33 -17.99 -31.23
N ALA A 11 23.10 -16.78 -30.72
CA ALA A 11 24.10 -15.71 -30.74
C ALA A 11 25.34 -16.07 -29.88
N ALA A 12 25.14 -16.62 -28.68
CA ALA A 12 26.23 -17.07 -27.80
C ALA A 12 26.98 -18.27 -28.40
N GLU A 13 26.28 -19.24 -29.00
CA GLU A 13 26.87 -20.41 -29.64
C GLU A 13 27.68 -20.03 -30.89
N MET A 14 27.19 -19.05 -31.67
CA MET A 14 27.91 -18.47 -32.82
C MET A 14 29.19 -17.73 -32.39
N LEU A 15 29.15 -17.00 -31.28
CA LEU A 15 30.33 -16.33 -30.71
C LEU A 15 31.39 -17.31 -30.21
N LEU A 16 30.98 -18.42 -29.59
CA LEU A 16 31.88 -19.44 -29.04
C LEU A 16 32.51 -20.34 -30.13
N GLN A 17 31.76 -20.69 -31.18
CA GLN A 17 32.24 -21.63 -32.21
C GLN A 17 32.70 -20.97 -33.51
N LYS A 18 32.48 -19.66 -33.68
CA LYS A 18 32.96 -18.85 -34.81
C LYS A 18 32.64 -19.45 -36.20
N SER A 19 31.49 -20.10 -36.35
CA SER A 19 31.09 -20.79 -37.59
C SER A 19 29.55 -20.77 -37.76
N PHE A 20 29.08 -20.62 -39.00
CA PHE A 20 27.63 -20.57 -39.32
C PHE A 20 27.02 -21.97 -39.60
N HIS A 21 27.81 -23.05 -39.56
CA HIS A 21 27.34 -24.42 -39.87
C HIS A 21 26.61 -25.13 -38.71
N ILE A 22 26.29 -24.41 -37.63
CA ILE A 22 25.88 -25.00 -36.34
C ILE A 22 24.40 -25.47 -36.37
N LEU A 23 23.56 -24.95 -37.26
CA LEU A 23 22.11 -25.21 -37.32
C LEU A 23 21.71 -26.70 -37.44
N LYS A 24 22.55 -27.55 -38.05
CA LYS A 24 22.28 -29.01 -38.16
C LYS A 24 22.94 -29.83 -37.05
N ARG A 25 23.92 -29.29 -36.32
CA ARG A 25 24.76 -30.03 -35.37
C ARG A 25 24.42 -29.72 -33.91
N SER A 26 23.96 -28.51 -33.60
CA SER A 26 23.61 -28.10 -32.24
C SER A 26 22.13 -28.29 -31.86
N TRP A 27 21.29 -28.83 -32.75
CA TRP A 27 19.86 -29.01 -32.46
C TRP A 27 19.59 -29.78 -31.15
N LYS A 28 20.44 -30.75 -30.80
CA LYS A 28 20.35 -31.48 -29.52
C LYS A 28 20.68 -30.59 -28.31
N GLY A 29 21.65 -29.68 -28.45
CA GLY A 29 22.00 -28.69 -27.44
C GLY A 29 20.89 -27.65 -27.27
N SER A 30 20.31 -27.17 -28.38
CA SER A 30 19.16 -26.28 -28.36
C SER A 30 17.94 -26.93 -27.69
N VAL A 31 17.64 -28.20 -28.00
CA VAL A 31 16.55 -28.95 -27.36
C VAL A 31 16.84 -29.17 -25.87
N ALA A 32 18.08 -29.51 -25.50
CA ALA A 32 18.46 -29.69 -24.10
C ALA A 32 18.37 -28.38 -23.30
N LEU A 33 18.80 -27.26 -23.86
CA LEU A 33 18.65 -25.96 -23.22
C LEU A 33 17.18 -25.55 -23.12
N ALA A 34 16.39 -25.73 -24.18
CA ALA A 34 14.97 -25.43 -24.14
C ALA A 34 14.25 -26.26 -23.05
N ALA A 35 14.59 -27.55 -22.93
CA ALA A 35 14.09 -28.40 -21.86
C ALA A 35 14.53 -27.91 -20.46
N ALA A 36 15.80 -27.50 -20.30
CA ALA A 36 16.30 -26.96 -19.04
C ALA A 36 15.60 -25.64 -18.65
N LEU A 37 15.36 -24.75 -19.62
CA LEU A 37 14.62 -23.50 -19.39
C LEU A 37 13.16 -23.76 -19.03
N ILE A 38 12.49 -24.70 -19.70
CA ILE A 38 11.12 -25.11 -19.34
C ILE A 38 11.10 -25.65 -17.91
N LEU A 39 12.04 -26.54 -17.56
CA LEU A 39 12.13 -27.07 -16.20
C LEU A 39 12.40 -25.97 -15.17
N ALA A 40 13.25 -24.99 -15.48
CA ALA A 40 13.48 -23.84 -14.62
C ALA A 40 12.22 -22.97 -14.47
N CYS A 41 11.50 -22.68 -15.55
CA CYS A 41 10.25 -21.93 -15.50
C CYS A 41 9.20 -22.66 -14.66
N VAL A 42 9.03 -23.97 -14.86
CA VAL A 42 8.09 -24.78 -14.07
C VAL A 42 8.52 -24.82 -12.60
N ALA A 43 9.82 -24.90 -12.31
CA ALA A 43 10.31 -24.87 -10.93
C ALA A 43 10.05 -23.52 -10.24
N LEU A 44 10.11 -22.41 -10.98
CA LEU A 44 9.78 -21.08 -10.48
C LEU A 44 8.27 -20.90 -10.31
N GLU A 45 7.47 -21.33 -11.28
CA GLU A 45 6.00 -21.21 -11.26
C GLU A 45 5.37 -22.05 -10.14
N LEU A 46 5.93 -23.21 -9.84
CA LEU A 46 5.50 -24.05 -8.72
C LEU A 46 6.10 -23.61 -7.38
N ASP A 47 6.92 -22.56 -7.36
CA ASP A 47 7.71 -22.12 -6.21
C ASP A 47 8.42 -23.29 -5.53
N ILE A 48 9.08 -24.17 -6.31
CA ILE A 48 9.85 -25.30 -5.77
C ILE A 48 10.90 -24.85 -4.74
N PRO A 49 11.62 -23.72 -4.94
CA PRO A 49 12.53 -23.22 -3.92
C PRO A 49 11.82 -22.68 -2.66
N GLY A 50 10.50 -22.48 -2.71
CA GLY A 50 9.66 -22.04 -1.59
C GLY A 50 9.90 -20.58 -1.21
N VAL A 51 10.33 -19.72 -2.15
CA VAL A 51 10.65 -18.32 -1.85
C VAL A 51 9.39 -17.57 -1.47
N GLU A 52 8.31 -17.71 -2.24
CA GLU A 52 7.06 -16.99 -2.00
C GLU A 52 6.38 -17.48 -0.72
N ARG A 53 6.48 -18.78 -0.44
CA ARG A 53 5.85 -19.42 0.73
C ARG A 53 6.70 -19.38 2.00
N ARG A 54 7.90 -18.80 1.95
CA ARG A 54 8.80 -18.79 3.10
C ARG A 54 8.30 -17.83 4.18
N VAL A 55 7.93 -18.42 5.32
CA VAL A 55 7.75 -17.76 6.62
C VAL A 55 8.97 -18.08 7.50
N PRO A 56 9.61 -17.09 8.15
CA PRO A 56 10.75 -17.36 9.02
C PRO A 56 10.29 -18.04 10.32
N VAL A 57 11.18 -18.81 10.96
CA VAL A 57 10.89 -19.44 12.25
C VAL A 57 11.02 -18.39 13.36
N ALA A 58 10.09 -18.35 14.32
CA ALA A 58 10.06 -17.36 15.40
C ALA A 58 11.42 -17.22 16.13
N GLU A 59 12.09 -18.34 16.40
CA GLU A 59 13.40 -18.36 17.07
C GLU A 59 14.52 -17.69 16.27
N GLU A 60 14.36 -17.53 14.95
CA GLU A 60 15.33 -16.87 14.07
C GLU A 60 15.07 -15.37 13.92
N VAL A 61 13.87 -14.90 14.28
CA VAL A 61 13.47 -13.50 14.16
C VAL A 61 14.02 -12.69 15.33
N GLN A 62 14.63 -11.55 15.01
CA GLN A 62 15.08 -10.56 15.98
C GLN A 62 14.02 -9.47 16.16
N SER A 63 13.48 -8.95 15.06
CA SER A 63 12.43 -7.93 15.06
C SER A 63 11.56 -8.03 13.81
N VAL A 64 10.37 -7.44 13.87
CA VAL A 64 9.47 -7.27 12.73
C VAL A 64 9.10 -5.79 12.61
N GLU A 65 9.35 -5.19 11.45
CA GLU A 65 8.67 -3.97 11.01
C GLU A 65 7.41 -4.39 10.27
N PHE A 66 6.26 -3.82 10.63
CA PHE A 66 4.97 -4.14 10.07
C PHE A 66 4.26 -2.89 9.55
N ARG A 67 3.48 -3.05 8.48
CA ARG A 67 2.54 -2.04 8.02
C ARG A 67 1.25 -2.71 7.58
N LEU A 68 0.15 -2.28 8.18
CA LEU A 68 -1.20 -2.71 7.87
C LEU A 68 -1.92 -1.54 7.20
N TYR A 69 -2.46 -1.77 6.01
CA TYR A 69 -3.19 -0.79 5.24
C TYR A 69 -4.57 -1.35 4.90
N GLY A 70 -5.61 -0.59 5.21
CA GLY A 70 -6.99 -0.82 4.79
C GLY A 70 -7.67 0.53 4.57
N GLN A 71 -8.80 0.77 5.24
CA GLN A 71 -9.44 2.09 5.31
C GLN A 71 -8.58 3.12 6.07
N ASP A 72 -7.81 2.62 7.04
CA ASP A 72 -6.76 3.37 7.71
C ASP A 72 -5.42 2.67 7.57
N SER A 73 -4.37 3.27 8.10
CA SER A 73 -3.05 2.65 8.16
C SER A 73 -2.44 2.70 9.55
N VAL A 74 -1.85 1.58 9.96
CA VAL A 74 -1.03 1.50 11.18
C VAL A 74 0.25 0.74 10.86
N TYR A 75 1.36 1.22 11.42
CA TYR A 75 2.68 0.64 11.18
C TYR A 75 3.58 0.90 12.38
N GLY A 76 4.65 0.12 12.49
CA GLY A 76 5.63 0.24 13.55
C GLY A 76 6.62 -0.92 13.48
N ASP A 77 7.45 -1.02 14.51
CA ASP A 77 8.33 -2.15 14.69
C ASP A 77 8.20 -2.76 16.09
N SER A 78 8.58 -4.02 16.23
CA SER A 78 8.59 -4.71 17.52
C SER A 78 9.69 -5.77 17.60
N GLU A 79 10.34 -5.82 18.77
CA GLU A 79 11.23 -6.91 19.21
C GLU A 79 10.52 -7.86 20.20
N ASP A 80 9.25 -7.60 20.55
CA ASP A 80 8.52 -8.40 21.52
C ASP A 80 8.14 -9.77 20.93
N PRO A 81 8.50 -10.89 21.59
CA PRO A 81 8.23 -12.23 21.06
C PRO A 81 6.75 -12.53 20.82
N GLU A 82 5.84 -11.99 21.65
CA GLU A 82 4.40 -12.21 21.50
C GLU A 82 3.86 -11.48 20.26
N MET A 83 4.29 -10.22 20.06
CA MET A 83 3.97 -9.48 18.84
C MET A 83 4.54 -10.15 17.58
N ILE A 84 5.79 -10.61 17.63
CA ILE A 84 6.44 -11.33 16.53
C ILE A 84 5.63 -12.58 16.15
N ASP A 85 5.20 -13.39 17.13
CA ASP A 85 4.43 -14.61 16.88
C ASP A 85 3.08 -14.34 16.20
N ARG A 86 2.41 -13.24 16.57
CA ARG A 86 1.16 -12.82 15.92
C ARG A 86 1.36 -12.37 14.48
N PHE A 87 2.43 -11.62 14.18
CA PHE A 87 2.75 -11.26 12.80
C PHE A 87 3.22 -12.45 11.96
N LEU A 88 3.90 -13.42 12.56
CA LEU A 88 4.23 -14.69 11.90
C LEU A 88 2.97 -15.51 11.60
N THR A 89 2.02 -15.54 12.53
CA THR A 89 0.70 -16.16 12.34
C THR A 89 -0.04 -15.53 11.19
N LEU A 90 -0.14 -14.19 11.17
CA LEU A 90 -0.73 -13.44 10.05
C LEU A 90 -0.02 -13.77 8.71
N HIS A 91 1.32 -13.78 8.70
CA HIS A 91 2.10 -14.11 7.51
C HIS A 91 1.83 -15.53 7.02
N GLN A 92 1.72 -16.50 7.93
CA GLN A 92 1.38 -17.87 7.59
C GLN A 92 -0.01 -17.96 6.95
N MET A 93 -1.01 -17.28 7.53
CA MET A 93 -2.37 -17.24 6.99
C MET A 93 -2.40 -16.63 5.58
N LEU A 94 -1.68 -15.53 5.34
CA LEU A 94 -1.56 -14.91 4.02
C LEU A 94 -0.94 -15.85 2.97
N VAL A 95 0.05 -16.67 3.36
CA VAL A 95 0.69 -17.66 2.49
C VAL A 95 -0.24 -18.83 2.16
N GLU A 96 -1.05 -19.26 3.12
CA GLU A 96 -1.97 -20.40 3.00
C GLU A 96 -3.26 -20.04 2.27
N GLU A 97 -3.91 -18.96 2.67
CA GLU A 97 -5.22 -18.55 2.14
C GLU A 97 -5.12 -17.86 0.79
N ARG A 98 -4.05 -17.10 0.53
CA ARG A 98 -3.76 -16.41 -0.74
C ARG A 98 -4.99 -15.64 -1.28
N PRO A 99 -5.53 -14.69 -0.51
CA PRO A 99 -6.66 -13.89 -0.96
C PRO A 99 -6.30 -13.21 -2.30
N THR A 100 -7.27 -13.19 -3.21
CA THR A 100 -7.01 -12.76 -4.58
C THR A 100 -6.98 -11.24 -4.71
N ASP A 101 -6.33 -10.76 -5.76
CA ASP A 101 -6.49 -9.38 -6.21
C ASP A 101 -7.68 -9.35 -7.18
N SER A 102 -8.89 -9.20 -6.64
CA SER A 102 -10.12 -9.17 -7.43
C SER A 102 -10.42 -7.77 -7.96
N ASN A 103 -11.29 -7.68 -8.98
CA ASN A 103 -11.83 -6.40 -9.42
C ASN A 103 -12.47 -5.63 -8.25
N TRP A 104 -12.42 -4.30 -8.34
CA TRP A 104 -12.98 -3.40 -7.33
C TRP A 104 -14.47 -3.67 -7.09
N ASP A 105 -14.81 -3.86 -5.82
CA ASP A 105 -16.15 -4.02 -5.26
C ASP A 105 -16.23 -3.12 -4.02
N GLU A 106 -17.30 -2.32 -3.91
CA GLU A 106 -17.45 -1.31 -2.86
C GLU A 106 -17.56 -1.92 -1.45
N ASP A 107 -18.05 -3.15 -1.38
CA ASP A 107 -18.26 -3.88 -0.12
C ASP A 107 -17.10 -4.85 0.19
N ALA A 108 -16.09 -4.92 -0.67
CA ALA A 108 -14.96 -5.81 -0.44
C ALA A 108 -14.00 -5.28 0.63
N LEU A 109 -13.44 -6.21 1.41
CA LEU A 109 -12.33 -5.91 2.31
C LEU A 109 -11.06 -5.79 1.47
N TYR A 110 -10.61 -4.56 1.28
CA TYR A 110 -9.29 -4.27 0.70
C TYR A 110 -8.24 -4.20 1.81
N GLY A 111 -7.07 -4.78 1.54
CA GLY A 111 -5.96 -4.72 2.47
C GLY A 111 -4.59 -4.83 1.81
N SER A 112 -3.59 -4.23 2.46
CA SER A 112 -2.19 -4.51 2.19
C SER A 112 -1.41 -4.71 3.49
N VAL A 113 -0.52 -5.70 3.49
CA VAL A 113 0.32 -6.06 4.63
C VAL A 113 1.77 -6.11 4.17
N ASN A 114 2.61 -5.26 4.77
CA ASN A 114 4.05 -5.26 4.56
C ASN A 114 4.75 -5.72 5.83
N LEU A 115 5.64 -6.70 5.72
CA LEU A 115 6.41 -7.25 6.83
C LEU A 115 7.89 -7.26 6.44
N ASP A 116 8.75 -6.65 7.26
CA ASP A 116 10.20 -6.73 7.14
C ASP A 116 10.77 -7.37 8.41
N TYR A 117 11.20 -8.62 8.29
CA TYR A 117 11.82 -9.34 9.39
C TYR A 117 13.33 -9.12 9.37
N THR A 118 13.87 -8.65 10.49
CA THR A 118 15.30 -8.74 10.75
C THR A 118 15.57 -10.07 11.47
N LEU A 119 16.42 -10.91 10.91
CA LEU A 119 16.80 -12.20 11.50
C LEU A 119 18.05 -12.05 12.37
N LYS A 120 18.20 -12.91 13.38
CA LYS A 120 19.35 -12.91 14.32
C LYS A 120 20.71 -13.09 13.65
N ASN A 121 20.75 -13.63 12.44
CA ASN A 121 21.97 -13.76 11.64
C ASN A 121 22.29 -12.50 10.79
N GLY A 122 21.50 -11.44 10.92
CA GLY A 122 21.63 -10.19 10.17
C GLY A 122 21.00 -10.20 8.78
N ALA A 123 20.33 -11.28 8.36
CA ALA A 123 19.58 -11.30 7.11
C ALA A 123 18.21 -10.61 7.27
N HIS A 124 17.70 -10.06 6.17
CA HIS A 124 16.38 -9.44 6.12
C HIS A 124 15.43 -10.26 5.23
N LEU A 125 14.16 -10.32 5.62
CA LEU A 125 13.11 -10.95 4.83
C LEU A 125 11.93 -9.98 4.69
N ARG A 126 11.76 -9.40 3.51
CA ARG A 126 10.64 -8.51 3.20
C ARG A 126 9.51 -9.22 2.47
N ARG A 127 8.27 -8.95 2.86
CA ARG A 127 7.05 -9.49 2.27
C ARG A 127 6.03 -8.37 2.13
N ASN A 128 5.39 -8.31 0.96
CA ASN A 128 4.33 -7.36 0.67
C ASN A 128 3.16 -8.15 0.10
N TYR A 129 2.01 -8.04 0.74
CA TYR A 129 0.75 -8.62 0.29
C TYR A 129 -0.21 -7.48 -0.01
N SER A 130 -0.92 -7.58 -1.12
CA SER A 130 -2.05 -6.71 -1.46
C SER A 130 -3.17 -7.62 -1.91
N PHE A 131 -4.36 -7.41 -1.37
CA PHE A 131 -5.48 -8.30 -1.59
C PHE A 131 -6.83 -7.59 -1.45
N THR A 132 -7.82 -8.22 -2.04
CA THR A 132 -9.23 -7.85 -1.92
C THR A 132 -10.00 -9.12 -1.59
N ILE A 133 -10.80 -9.10 -0.52
CA ILE A 133 -11.69 -10.21 -0.18
C ILE A 133 -13.11 -9.76 -0.52
N SER A 134 -13.67 -10.36 -1.57
CA SER A 134 -15.02 -10.04 -2.00
C SER A 134 -16.04 -10.44 -0.92
N PRO A 135 -17.23 -9.79 -0.86
CA PRO A 135 -18.29 -10.22 0.05
C PRO A 135 -18.67 -11.70 -0.10
N SER A 136 -18.50 -12.25 -1.30
CA SER A 136 -18.77 -13.68 -1.58
C SER A 136 -17.72 -14.64 -1.02
N GLU A 137 -16.52 -14.16 -0.70
CA GLU A 137 -15.39 -14.95 -0.22
C GLU A 137 -15.07 -14.68 1.26
N ILE A 138 -15.73 -13.71 1.89
CA ILE A 138 -15.44 -13.30 3.27
C ILE A 138 -15.56 -14.44 4.29
N GLU A 139 -16.52 -15.36 4.09
CA GLU A 139 -16.68 -16.53 4.97
C GLU A 139 -15.49 -17.51 4.83
N ALA A 140 -14.92 -17.64 3.64
CA ALA A 140 -13.76 -18.49 3.40
C ALA A 140 -12.47 -17.90 4.01
N HIS A 141 -12.42 -16.58 4.17
CA HIS A 141 -11.29 -15.83 4.71
C HIS A 141 -11.57 -15.21 6.10
N ALA A 142 -12.59 -15.72 6.81
CA ALA A 142 -13.07 -15.10 8.04
C ALA A 142 -11.98 -15.03 9.12
N ALA A 143 -11.16 -16.09 9.25
CA ALA A 143 -10.07 -16.13 10.22
C ALA A 143 -8.99 -15.08 9.91
N LEU A 144 -8.62 -14.92 8.64
CA LEU A 144 -7.66 -13.90 8.22
C LEU A 144 -8.20 -12.49 8.46
N ALA A 145 -9.47 -12.24 8.12
CA ALA A 145 -10.12 -10.96 8.37
C ALA A 145 -10.19 -10.63 9.87
N GLU A 146 -10.48 -11.62 10.72
CA GLU A 146 -10.46 -11.50 12.18
C GLU A 146 -9.04 -11.16 12.67
N GLN A 147 -8.03 -11.92 12.26
CA GLN A 147 -6.63 -11.69 12.67
C GLN A 147 -6.12 -10.29 12.26
N LEU A 148 -6.47 -9.83 11.06
CA LEU A 148 -6.16 -8.48 10.59
C LEU A 148 -6.82 -7.41 11.47
N THR A 149 -8.10 -7.60 11.79
CA THR A 149 -8.87 -6.68 12.62
C THR A 149 -8.34 -6.65 14.05
N GLU A 150 -8.00 -7.80 14.62
CA GLU A 150 -7.42 -7.89 15.96
C GLU A 150 -6.07 -7.16 16.05
N LEU A 151 -5.17 -7.38 15.08
CA LEU A 151 -3.89 -6.67 15.03
C LEU A 151 -4.07 -5.17 14.80
N ALA A 152 -5.00 -4.77 13.93
CA ALA A 152 -5.28 -3.36 13.69
C ALA A 152 -5.88 -2.64 14.91
N ARG A 153 -6.53 -3.37 15.82
CA ARG A 153 -7.10 -2.83 17.08
C ARG A 153 -6.16 -2.96 18.27
N ASP A 154 -5.03 -3.63 18.07
CA ASP A 154 -4.14 -3.99 19.13
C ASP A 154 -3.45 -2.75 19.71
N ARG A 155 -3.46 -2.64 21.04
CA ARG A 155 -2.93 -1.47 21.73
C ARG A 155 -1.43 -1.36 21.50
N GLU A 156 -0.70 -2.47 21.59
CA GLU A 156 0.75 -2.53 21.44
C GLU A 156 1.16 -2.17 20.00
N VAL A 157 0.37 -2.55 18.99
CA VAL A 157 0.53 -2.09 17.60
C VAL A 157 0.42 -0.57 17.48
N TRP A 158 -0.61 0.03 18.08
CA TRP A 158 -0.77 1.50 18.07
C TRP A 158 0.26 2.21 18.95
N GLN A 159 0.77 1.58 20.01
CA GLN A 159 1.86 2.13 20.80
C GLN A 159 3.15 2.21 19.98
N ALA A 160 3.51 1.16 19.23
CA ALA A 160 4.65 1.18 18.32
C ALA A 160 4.52 2.32 17.28
N TYR A 161 3.33 2.46 16.67
CA TYR A 161 3.02 3.57 15.77
C TYR A 161 3.22 4.94 16.42
N MET A 162 2.74 5.12 17.66
CA MET A 162 2.88 6.36 18.40
C MET A 162 4.34 6.67 18.74
N GLU A 163 5.13 5.67 19.14
CA GLU A 163 6.54 5.83 19.50
C GLU A 163 7.40 6.22 18.29
N GLU A 164 7.10 5.66 17.11
CA GLU A 164 7.82 5.99 15.88
C GLU A 164 7.52 7.41 15.38
N ARG A 165 6.27 7.88 15.51
CA ARG A 165 5.78 9.07 14.81
C ARG A 165 5.55 10.30 15.68
N PHE A 166 5.14 10.11 16.94
CA PHE A 166 4.70 11.20 17.80
C PHE A 166 5.79 11.57 18.79
N GLU A 167 6.31 12.79 18.66
CA GLU A 167 7.35 13.34 19.55
C GLU A 167 6.79 14.47 20.43
N PRO A 168 6.22 14.18 21.62
CA PRO A 168 5.52 15.19 22.43
C PRO A 168 6.37 16.43 22.78
N GLY A 169 7.68 16.24 22.92
CA GLY A 169 8.63 17.33 23.21
C GLY A 169 8.90 18.28 22.03
N ARG A 170 8.49 17.90 20.81
CA ARG A 170 8.63 18.71 19.60
C ARG A 170 7.29 19.19 19.02
N LEU A 171 6.17 18.83 19.65
CA LEU A 171 4.84 19.25 19.24
C LEU A 171 4.73 20.78 19.27
N MET A 172 4.37 21.36 18.13
CA MET A 172 4.18 22.80 17.96
C MET A 172 2.70 23.16 18.05
N THR A 173 1.90 22.58 17.15
CA THR A 173 0.47 22.86 17.01
C THR A 173 -0.29 21.58 16.66
N VAL A 174 -1.58 21.59 16.90
CA VAL A 174 -2.52 20.62 16.36
C VAL A 174 -3.54 21.39 15.53
N GLU A 175 -3.83 20.94 14.31
CA GLU A 175 -4.82 21.57 13.45
C GLU A 175 -5.96 20.61 13.12
N MET A 176 -7.15 21.16 12.96
CA MET A 176 -8.33 20.45 12.47
C MET A 176 -8.98 21.30 11.39
N TYR A 177 -9.22 20.72 10.21
CA TYR A 177 -9.97 21.39 9.14
C TYR A 177 -11.44 21.01 9.20
N LEU A 178 -12.31 21.99 9.41
CA LEU A 178 -13.76 21.80 9.47
C LEU A 178 -14.38 22.12 8.10
N ASP A 179 -14.73 21.07 7.35
CA ASP A 179 -15.34 21.17 6.03
C ASP A 179 -16.61 22.02 6.03
N SER A 180 -17.48 21.83 7.04
CA SER A 180 -18.77 22.51 7.17
C SER A 180 -18.64 24.03 7.28
N GLU A 181 -17.53 24.51 7.85
CA GLU A 181 -17.25 25.92 8.09
C GLU A 181 -16.17 26.48 7.16
N ASN A 182 -15.53 25.63 6.34
CA ASN A 182 -14.37 25.96 5.52
C ASN A 182 -13.30 26.74 6.32
N ARG A 183 -13.00 26.26 7.53
CA ARG A 183 -12.04 26.88 8.45
C ARG A 183 -11.09 25.86 9.07
N THR A 184 -9.88 26.30 9.37
CA THR A 184 -8.92 25.54 10.16
C THR A 184 -8.95 26.04 11.61
N LEU A 185 -9.09 25.11 12.54
CA LEU A 185 -8.83 25.34 13.95
C LEU A 185 -7.36 25.03 14.23
N THR A 186 -6.69 25.93 14.93
CA THR A 186 -5.30 25.72 15.36
C THR A 186 -5.25 25.74 16.88
N PHE A 187 -4.77 24.65 17.47
CA PHE A 187 -4.55 24.48 18.89
C PHE A 187 -3.05 24.55 19.18
N GLU A 188 -2.67 25.33 20.18
CA GLU A 188 -1.26 25.54 20.55
C GLU A 188 -1.06 25.30 22.05
N GLY A 189 0.21 25.22 22.48
CA GLY A 189 0.58 25.24 23.89
C GLY A 189 -0.04 24.09 24.70
N ASP A 190 -0.69 24.41 25.82
CA ASP A 190 -1.30 23.40 26.70
C ASP A 190 -2.46 22.67 26.02
N THR A 191 -3.26 23.34 25.19
CA THR A 191 -4.39 22.72 24.49
C THR A 191 -3.93 21.64 23.51
N ALA A 192 -2.89 21.93 22.72
CA ALA A 192 -2.28 20.95 21.81
C ALA A 192 -1.77 19.70 22.57
N ARG A 193 -1.13 19.91 23.72
CA ARG A 193 -0.66 18.81 24.58
C ARG A 193 -1.80 18.00 25.20
N GLU A 194 -2.88 18.66 25.60
CA GLU A 194 -4.07 17.98 26.13
C GLU A 194 -4.74 17.12 25.05
N ILE A 195 -4.84 17.61 23.81
CA ILE A 195 -5.38 16.84 22.67
C ILE A 195 -4.50 15.61 22.38
N LEU A 196 -3.17 15.78 22.32
CA LEU A 196 -2.26 14.65 22.14
C LEU A 196 -2.35 13.63 23.30
N ALA A 197 -2.49 14.10 24.54
CA ALA A 197 -2.65 13.23 25.69
C ALA A 197 -3.99 12.47 25.65
N ALA A 198 -5.05 13.08 25.12
CA ALA A 198 -6.34 12.45 24.95
C ALA A 198 -6.29 11.34 23.88
N LEU A 199 -5.66 11.60 22.74
CA LEU A 199 -5.39 10.58 21.72
C LEU A 199 -4.66 9.37 22.31
N LYS A 200 -3.61 9.60 23.11
CA LYS A 200 -2.88 8.53 23.79
C LYS A 200 -3.77 7.69 24.70
N LYS A 201 -4.71 8.32 25.41
CA LYS A 201 -5.66 7.60 26.27
C LYS A 201 -6.65 6.75 25.49
N ASP A 202 -7.11 7.23 24.33
CA ASP A 202 -7.98 6.43 23.45
C ASP A 202 -7.24 5.20 22.92
N ILE A 203 -5.96 5.35 22.55
CA ILE A 203 -5.11 4.21 22.17
C ILE A 203 -4.95 3.24 23.34
N GLU A 204 -4.64 3.73 24.54
CA GLU A 204 -4.53 2.90 25.76
C GLU A 204 -5.83 2.17 26.11
N ALA A 205 -6.99 2.75 25.76
CA ALA A 205 -8.31 2.18 25.96
C ALA A 205 -8.76 1.23 24.82
N GLY A 206 -7.96 1.07 23.76
CA GLY A 206 -8.29 0.21 22.62
C GLY A 206 -9.37 0.78 21.69
N HIS A 207 -9.51 2.11 21.64
CA HIS A 207 -10.46 2.79 20.75
C HIS A 207 -9.90 3.02 19.33
N ALA A 208 -8.61 2.77 19.11
CA ALA A 208 -7.96 2.97 17.82
C ALA A 208 -8.09 1.75 16.88
N GLY A 209 -8.12 2.02 15.58
CA GLY A 209 -8.06 0.99 14.52
C GLY A 209 -9.26 0.04 14.39
N ALA A 210 -10.36 0.30 15.11
CA ALA A 210 -11.58 -0.54 15.09
C ALA A 210 -12.11 -0.84 13.67
N TYR A 211 -11.93 0.11 12.76
CA TYR A 211 -12.52 0.08 11.42
C TYR A 211 -11.49 -0.01 10.30
N THR A 212 -10.22 -0.32 10.60
CA THR A 212 -9.16 -0.36 9.57
C THR A 212 -9.47 -1.37 8.46
N PHE A 213 -10.07 -2.51 8.79
CA PHE A 213 -10.47 -3.55 7.84
C PHE A 213 -12.00 -3.76 7.78
N ASP A 214 -12.77 -2.74 8.14
CA ASP A 214 -14.25 -2.74 8.12
C ASP A 214 -14.75 -1.50 7.38
N SER A 215 -15.07 -1.65 6.09
CA SER A 215 -15.49 -0.55 5.22
C SER A 215 -16.80 0.10 5.68
N GLU A 216 -17.80 -0.71 6.05
CA GLU A 216 -19.11 -0.20 6.49
C GLU A 216 -18.97 0.51 7.84
N GLY A 217 -18.28 -0.11 8.80
CA GLY A 217 -18.00 0.50 10.09
C GLY A 217 -17.20 1.79 9.98
N TRP A 218 -16.21 1.84 9.07
CA TRP A 218 -15.43 3.04 8.79
C TRP A 218 -16.31 4.19 8.32
N GLN A 219 -17.14 3.94 7.30
CA GLN A 219 -18.02 4.98 6.77
C GLN A 219 -18.99 5.48 7.85
N ALA A 220 -19.60 4.57 8.62
CA ALA A 220 -20.60 4.91 9.61
C ALA A 220 -20.04 5.66 10.84
N ASN A 221 -18.77 5.45 11.19
CA ASN A 221 -18.23 5.87 12.49
C ASN A 221 -17.00 6.77 12.42
N THR A 222 -16.21 6.75 11.34
CA THR A 222 -15.03 7.59 11.20
C THR A 222 -15.42 8.97 10.66
N TYR A 223 -14.88 10.02 11.28
CA TYR A 223 -15.10 11.40 10.85
C TYR A 223 -14.35 11.68 9.54
N SER A 224 -14.94 12.52 8.68
CA SER A 224 -14.32 12.93 7.40
C SER A 224 -13.21 13.97 7.58
N THR A 225 -13.12 14.57 8.77
CA THR A 225 -12.04 15.48 9.18
C THR A 225 -10.92 14.73 9.89
N ASN A 226 -9.73 15.33 9.88
CA ASN A 226 -8.51 14.75 10.43
C ASN A 226 -7.91 15.75 11.42
N LEU A 227 -7.12 15.24 12.36
CA LEU A 227 -6.22 16.04 13.18
C LEU A 227 -4.81 15.97 12.62
N SER A 228 -4.21 17.12 12.31
CA SER A 228 -2.81 17.22 11.89
C SER A 228 -1.96 17.72 13.06
N PHE A 229 -1.08 16.85 13.58
CA PHE A 229 -0.13 17.19 14.65
C PHE A 229 1.17 17.66 14.03
N TYR A 230 1.52 18.94 14.19
CA TYR A 230 2.75 19.50 13.63
C TYR A 230 3.89 19.47 14.65
N TYR A 231 5.04 18.99 14.22
CA TYR A 231 6.25 18.84 15.01
C TYR A 231 7.41 19.60 14.40
N ARG A 232 8.32 20.08 15.24
CA ARG A 232 9.58 20.67 14.78
C ARG A 232 10.52 19.58 14.26
N THR A 233 11.08 19.77 13.05
CA THR A 233 12.08 18.84 12.49
C THR A 233 13.36 18.83 13.33
N PRO A 234 13.96 17.65 13.63
CA PRO A 234 15.28 17.60 14.24
C PRO A 234 16.35 18.34 13.42
N GLU A 235 17.26 19.06 14.09
CA GLU A 235 18.30 19.87 13.44
C GLU A 235 19.36 19.05 12.67
N ASP A 236 19.39 17.73 12.81
CA ASP A 236 20.45 16.87 12.29
C ASP A 236 19.91 15.64 11.54
N THR A 237 19.21 15.86 10.42
CA THR A 237 18.97 14.79 9.44
C THR A 237 20.14 14.75 8.45
N GLY A 238 21.25 14.13 8.87
CA GLY A 238 22.45 13.88 8.05
C GLY A 238 22.25 12.91 6.87
N ASN A 239 21.02 12.50 6.57
CA ASN A 239 20.64 11.82 5.35
C ASN A 239 19.67 12.71 4.59
N GLY A 240 19.90 12.88 3.29
CA GLY A 240 19.11 13.72 2.37
C GLY A 240 17.65 13.30 2.21
N ALA A 241 16.90 13.26 3.31
CA ALA A 241 15.48 13.13 3.35
C ALA A 241 14.87 14.41 2.80
N TYR A 242 13.85 14.23 1.97
CA TYR A 242 13.13 15.25 1.19
C TYR A 242 12.44 16.35 2.01
N TYR A 243 12.66 16.42 3.33
CA TYR A 243 12.05 17.40 4.25
C TYR A 243 12.88 18.67 4.31
N ASN A 244 12.76 19.51 3.28
CA ASN A 244 13.36 20.85 3.24
C ASN A 244 12.60 21.87 4.13
N GLY A 245 11.93 21.39 5.18
CA GLY A 245 10.99 22.14 6.02
C GLY A 245 11.37 22.14 7.50
N SER A 246 11.08 23.24 8.19
CA SER A 246 11.28 23.40 9.64
C SER A 246 10.31 22.59 10.51
N SER A 247 9.35 21.89 9.89
CA SER A 247 8.36 21.05 10.56
C SER A 247 7.95 19.83 9.70
N TYR A 248 7.40 18.82 10.36
CA TYR A 248 6.67 17.70 9.76
C TYR A 248 5.32 17.52 10.48
N SER A 249 4.37 16.79 9.88
CA SER A 249 3.06 16.54 10.48
C SER A 249 2.69 15.07 10.49
N GLU A 250 1.89 14.69 11.49
CA GLU A 250 1.20 13.41 11.58
C GLU A 250 -0.31 13.63 11.51
N ASP A 251 -0.96 13.01 10.53
CA ASP A 251 -2.41 13.07 10.37
C ASP A 251 -3.06 11.88 11.08
N VAL A 252 -4.03 12.17 11.94
CA VAL A 252 -4.80 11.18 12.68
C VAL A 252 -6.25 11.27 12.24
N ARG A 253 -6.75 10.17 11.71
CA ARG A 253 -8.19 9.94 11.54
C ARG A 253 -8.73 9.35 12.84
N PHE A 254 -9.94 9.75 13.20
CA PHE A 254 -10.56 9.33 14.45
C PHE A 254 -12.05 9.07 14.24
N SER A 255 -12.59 8.15 15.04
CA SER A 255 -13.99 7.75 15.00
C SER A 255 -14.74 8.21 16.24
N LYS A 256 -16.04 7.92 16.28
CA LYS A 256 -16.90 8.10 17.46
C LYS A 256 -16.39 7.38 18.70
N ASP A 257 -15.54 6.36 18.54
CA ASP A 257 -15.00 5.59 19.66
C ASP A 257 -13.91 6.35 20.43
N TYR A 258 -13.32 7.40 19.83
CA TYR A 258 -12.27 8.21 20.44
C TYR A 258 -12.82 9.19 21.48
N THR A 259 -13.43 8.63 22.52
CA THR A 259 -14.18 9.37 23.54
C THR A 259 -13.33 10.37 24.34
N TYR A 260 -12.06 10.06 24.62
CA TYR A 260 -11.20 11.01 25.34
C TYR A 260 -10.81 12.18 24.45
N LEU A 261 -10.48 11.92 23.18
CA LEU A 261 -10.13 12.91 22.17
C LEU A 261 -11.31 13.83 21.90
N LEU A 262 -12.50 13.27 21.68
CA LEU A 262 -13.73 14.05 21.50
C LEU A 262 -13.99 14.98 22.68
N ALA A 263 -13.87 14.48 23.92
CA ALA A 263 -14.02 15.32 25.11
C ALA A 263 -12.94 16.43 25.21
N ALA A 264 -11.71 16.16 24.77
CA ALA A 264 -10.65 17.17 24.73
C ALA A 264 -10.92 18.25 23.67
N LEU A 265 -11.47 17.87 22.52
CA LEU A 265 -11.87 18.79 21.45
C LEU A 265 -13.06 19.67 21.89
N GLU A 266 -14.07 19.09 22.55
CA GLU A 266 -15.18 19.85 23.14
C GLU A 266 -14.69 20.88 24.16
N LYS A 267 -13.78 20.47 25.06
CA LYS A 267 -13.14 21.37 26.01
C LYS A 267 -12.36 22.48 25.32
N ALA A 268 -11.79 22.21 24.16
CA ALA A 268 -11.08 23.18 23.33
C ALA A 268 -12.01 24.07 22.46
N GLY A 269 -13.32 23.87 22.55
CA GLY A 269 -14.34 24.69 21.86
C GLY A 269 -14.75 24.17 20.49
N VAL A 270 -14.48 22.90 20.17
CA VAL A 270 -15.00 22.23 18.98
C VAL A 270 -16.42 21.74 19.27
N ASP A 271 -17.35 22.00 18.36
CA ASP A 271 -18.67 21.36 18.40
C ASP A 271 -18.56 19.98 17.74
N THR A 272 -18.41 18.93 18.56
CA THR A 272 -18.24 17.55 18.10
C THR A 272 -19.53 16.94 17.54
N GLU A 273 -20.70 17.52 17.85
CA GLU A 273 -21.98 17.06 17.32
C GLU A 273 -22.13 17.39 15.82
N ASP A 274 -21.47 18.45 15.38
CA ASP A 274 -21.45 18.94 13.99
C ASP A 274 -20.41 18.21 13.10
N LEU A 275 -19.58 17.35 13.68
CA LEU A 275 -18.61 16.57 12.90
C LEU A 275 -19.33 15.55 12.01
N MET A 276 -18.96 15.54 10.72
CA MET A 276 -19.53 14.64 9.73
C MET A 276 -18.73 13.33 9.68
N THR A 277 -19.43 12.19 9.66
CA THR A 277 -18.81 10.91 9.31
C THR A 277 -18.69 10.78 7.79
N TYR A 278 -17.84 9.88 7.32
CA TYR A 278 -17.74 9.58 5.89
C TYR A 278 -19.09 9.18 5.27
N GLN A 279 -19.91 8.39 5.98
CA GLN A 279 -21.26 8.04 5.52
C GLN A 279 -22.14 9.29 5.32
N LYS A 280 -22.20 10.19 6.32
CA LYS A 280 -22.98 11.44 6.18
C LYS A 280 -22.43 12.34 5.08
N TYR A 281 -21.11 12.37 4.92
CA TYR A 281 -20.44 13.12 3.87
C TYR A 281 -20.84 12.60 2.49
N TYR A 282 -20.76 11.28 2.27
CA TYR A 282 -21.16 10.66 1.01
C TYR A 282 -22.66 10.80 0.75
N ASP A 283 -23.51 10.58 1.75
CA ASP A 283 -24.97 10.76 1.61
C ASP A 283 -25.35 12.21 1.28
N GLY A 284 -24.69 13.18 1.92
CA GLY A 284 -24.92 14.61 1.72
C GLY A 284 -24.43 15.17 0.38
N ASP A 285 -23.28 14.69 -0.13
CA ASP A 285 -22.77 15.08 -1.45
C ASP A 285 -23.45 14.31 -2.60
N TYR A 286 -23.95 13.09 -2.37
CA TYR A 286 -24.79 12.38 -3.35
C TYR A 286 -26.12 13.11 -3.60
N GLU A 287 -26.70 13.82 -2.63
CA GLU A 287 -27.88 14.66 -2.89
C GLU A 287 -27.53 15.96 -3.64
N LYS A 288 -26.31 16.50 -3.48
CA LYS A 288 -25.88 17.74 -4.13
C LYS A 288 -25.39 17.56 -5.57
N TYR A 289 -24.87 16.37 -5.92
CA TYR A 289 -24.37 16.02 -7.26
C TYR A 289 -25.10 14.84 -7.93
N GLY A 290 -26.09 14.22 -7.28
CA GLY A 290 -26.82 13.07 -7.79
C GLY A 290 -27.95 13.41 -8.77
N LYS A 291 -27.59 13.82 -9.99
CA LYS A 291 -28.29 13.44 -11.25
C LYS A 291 -27.60 13.99 -12.50
N GLU A 292 -26.35 13.58 -12.74
CA GLU A 292 -25.89 13.39 -14.12
C GLU A 292 -24.82 12.28 -14.20
N VAL A 293 -25.34 11.06 -14.26
CA VAL A 293 -24.82 9.90 -15.00
C VAL A 293 -23.32 9.94 -15.36
N TYR A 294 -22.45 9.61 -14.40
CA TYR A 294 -21.17 8.97 -14.74
C TYR A 294 -21.42 7.46 -14.78
N TYR A 295 -21.69 6.97 -15.99
CA TYR A 295 -21.60 5.61 -16.54
C TYR A 295 -22.69 5.45 -17.61
N LYS A 296 -22.58 6.23 -18.67
CA LYS A 296 -23.18 5.89 -19.96
C LYS A 296 -22.08 5.70 -20.98
N ASN A 297 -21.20 4.73 -20.75
CA ASN A 297 -20.36 4.24 -21.85
C ASN A 297 -21.19 3.25 -22.66
N GLN A 298 -21.91 3.78 -23.65
CA GLN A 298 -22.25 2.99 -24.82
C GLN A 298 -20.93 2.70 -25.54
N TYR A 299 -20.37 1.52 -25.34
CA TYR A 299 -19.55 0.91 -26.38
C TYR A 299 -20.49 0.50 -27.52
N THR A 300 -20.75 1.46 -28.41
CA THR A 300 -21.18 1.18 -29.78
C THR A 300 -20.15 1.77 -30.72
N GLU A 301 -19.62 0.90 -31.56
CA GLU A 301 -18.57 1.08 -32.54
C GLU A 301 -18.82 2.27 -33.49
N GLU A 302 -17.79 3.10 -33.70
CA GLU A 302 -17.17 3.41 -35.01
C GLU A 302 -16.09 4.49 -34.79
N ILE A 303 -14.82 4.12 -34.97
CA ILE A 303 -13.71 5.07 -34.93
C ILE A 303 -13.77 5.91 -36.22
N GLN A 304 -14.19 7.16 -36.12
CA GLN A 304 -13.93 8.15 -37.18
C GLN A 304 -12.51 8.67 -37.06
N ALA A 305 -11.73 8.48 -38.12
CA ALA A 305 -10.39 9.03 -38.25
C ALA A 305 -10.44 10.57 -38.22
N ILE A 306 -9.66 11.18 -37.33
CA ILE A 306 -9.45 12.63 -37.30
C ILE A 306 -8.57 12.99 -38.51
N PRO A 307 -8.94 13.97 -39.35
CA PRO A 307 -8.09 14.39 -40.46
C PRO A 307 -6.84 15.09 -39.93
N VAL A 308 -5.67 14.66 -40.39
CA VAL A 308 -4.38 15.34 -40.15
C VAL A 308 -4.31 16.58 -41.06
N PRO A 309 -4.01 17.78 -40.55
CA PRO A 309 -3.78 18.97 -41.37
C PRO A 309 -2.51 18.81 -42.24
N ASP A 310 -2.59 19.21 -43.51
CA ASP A 310 -1.55 19.02 -44.55
C ASP A 310 -0.26 19.85 -44.38
N ASP A 311 -0.10 20.67 -43.33
CA ASP A 311 0.95 21.68 -43.24
C ASP A 311 2.04 21.45 -42.18
N LEU A 312 2.11 20.27 -41.58
CA LEU A 312 3.27 19.84 -40.79
C LEU A 312 4.02 18.73 -41.50
N THR A 313 4.89 19.11 -42.44
CA THR A 313 5.96 18.23 -42.92
C THR A 313 7.21 18.42 -42.04
N PRO A 314 7.44 17.56 -41.02
CA PRO A 314 8.76 17.48 -40.41
C PRO A 314 9.73 16.88 -41.42
N GLU A 315 10.82 17.59 -41.65
CA GLU A 315 11.96 17.17 -42.47
C GLU A 315 12.53 15.86 -41.90
N ILE A 316 12.35 14.76 -42.63
CA ILE A 316 12.83 13.43 -42.24
C ILE A 316 14.35 13.41 -42.41
N ALA A 317 15.09 13.54 -41.31
CA ALA A 317 16.47 13.07 -41.26
C ALA A 317 16.45 11.54 -41.40
N SER A 318 17.02 11.04 -42.48
CA SER A 318 17.12 9.62 -42.79
C SER A 318 17.98 8.89 -41.75
N GLY A 319 17.36 8.04 -40.94
CA GLY A 319 18.03 7.09 -40.07
C GLY A 319 17.05 5.99 -39.68
N ASP A 320 17.36 4.75 -40.08
CA ASP A 320 16.49 3.58 -39.94
C ASP A 320 16.14 3.29 -38.46
N ALA A 321 14.86 3.41 -38.11
CA ALA A 321 14.30 2.86 -36.89
C ALA A 321 13.07 2.02 -37.22
N ALA A 322 13.21 0.70 -37.11
CA ALA A 322 12.10 -0.24 -37.23
C ALA A 322 11.31 -0.29 -35.91
N VAL A 323 10.01 -0.03 -36.00
CA VAL A 323 9.04 -0.18 -34.91
C VAL A 323 8.74 -1.67 -34.73
N ILE A 324 8.98 -2.22 -33.54
CA ILE A 324 8.54 -3.57 -33.15
C ILE A 324 7.55 -3.40 -31.99
N GLY A 325 6.26 -3.62 -32.26
CA GLY A 325 5.19 -3.59 -31.27
C GLY A 325 5.16 -4.87 -30.43
N GLY A 326 5.15 -4.70 -29.10
CA GLY A 326 4.88 -5.74 -28.10
C GLY A 326 3.66 -5.33 -27.26
N ALA A 327 3.01 -6.32 -26.64
CA ALA A 327 1.67 -6.24 -26.06
C ALA A 327 1.54 -5.55 -24.68
N ASP A 328 2.56 -4.81 -24.24
CA ASP A 328 2.46 -3.95 -23.06
C ASP A 328 2.76 -2.52 -23.53
N GLY A 329 1.95 -1.56 -23.10
CA GLY A 329 1.94 -0.17 -23.59
C GLY A 329 3.31 0.56 -23.54
N PRO A 330 3.40 1.77 -24.14
CA PRO A 330 4.66 2.41 -24.46
C PRO A 330 5.47 2.74 -23.20
N THR A 331 6.54 1.99 -22.96
CA THR A 331 7.58 2.35 -22.01
C THR A 331 8.55 3.31 -22.70
N ALA A 332 8.49 4.59 -22.36
CA ALA A 332 9.50 5.55 -22.79
C ALA A 332 10.80 5.31 -22.02
N VAL A 333 11.84 4.85 -22.73
CA VAL A 333 13.21 4.81 -22.21
C VAL A 333 13.89 6.11 -22.62
N TYR A 334 14.17 6.98 -21.66
CA TYR A 334 15.04 8.13 -21.87
C TYR A 334 16.49 7.68 -21.81
N VAL A 335 17.22 7.88 -22.90
CA VAL A 335 18.68 7.74 -22.94
C VAL A 335 19.26 9.15 -23.13
N GLY A 336 19.91 9.67 -22.09
CA GLY A 336 20.91 10.74 -22.11
C GLY A 336 20.56 12.05 -22.81
#